data_AF-A0A7X7PNZ3-F1
#
_entry.id   AF-A0A7X7PNZ3-F1
#
_cell.length_a   1.000
_cell.length_b   1.000
_cell.length_c   1.000
_cell.angle_alpha   90.00
_cell.angle_beta   90.00
_cell.angle_gamma   90.00
#
_symmetry.space_group_name_H-M   'P 1'
#
loop_
_entity.id
_entity.type
_entity.pdbx_description
1 polymer ?
#
loop_
_entity_poly.entity_id
_entity_poly.type
_entity_poly.pdbx_seq_one_letter_code
_entity_poly.pdbx_strand_id
1 'polypeptide(L)' 'ARVELYDLRVSRGIGGKGMILLTGEVGDVSAAVAAGAEYAAGQGLLAHTSIVPAPHPELWDQI' A
#
# COMPACT_ATOMS: atom_id res chain seq x y z
N ALA A 1 8.75 -10.03 -6.21
CA ALA A 1 8.01 -8.81 -6.55
C ALA A 1 9.02 -7.68 -6.73
N ARG A 2 9.02 -7.02 -7.89
CA ARG A 2 9.82 -5.82 -8.15
C ARG A 2 8.93 -4.58 -8.02
N VAL A 3 8.85 -4.04 -6.81
CA VAL A 3 8.05 -2.85 -6.49
C VAL A 3 8.94 -1.76 -5.92
N GLU A 4 8.53 -0.52 -6.10
CA GLU A 4 9.16 0.65 -5.49
C GLU A 4 8.26 1.18 -4.38
N LEU A 5 8.85 1.48 -3.22
CA LEU A 5 8.15 2.15 -2.13
C LEU A 5 8.06 3.64 -2.47
N TYR A 6 6.84 4.15 -2.60
CA TYR A 6 6.58 5.54 -2.95
C TYR A 6 6.43 6.41 -1.70
N ASP A 7 5.64 5.96 -0.74
CA ASP A 7 5.40 6.70 0.50
C ASP A 7 5.19 5.75 1.69
N LEU A 8 5.60 6.19 2.88
CA LEU A 8 5.39 5.50 4.15
C LEU A 8 4.94 6.54 5.17
N ARG A 9 3.66 6.49 5.54
CA ARG A 9 3.09 7.36 6.58
C ARG A 9 2.99 6.60 7.88
N VAL A 10 3.79 7.01 8.85
CA VAL A 10 3.78 6.47 10.21
C VAL A 10 3.04 7.45 11.13
N SER A 11 1.87 7.04 11.63
CA SER A 11 1.06 7.69 12.67
C SER A 11 1.32 9.19 12.90
N ARG A 12 0.86 10.03 11.97
CA ARG A 12 0.75 11.48 12.16
C ARG A 12 -0.73 11.88 12.31
N GLY A 13 -1.26 11.75 13.54
CA GLY A 13 -2.65 12.14 13.84
C GLY A 13 -3.73 11.16 13.34
N ILE A 14 -3.34 9.93 12.96
CA ILE A 14 -4.24 8.93 12.35
C ILE A 14 -4.68 7.83 13.33
N GLY A 15 -4.59 8.11 14.65
CA GLY A 15 -5.00 7.15 15.69
C GLY A 15 -4.21 5.84 15.65
N GLY A 16 -2.89 5.92 15.51
CA GLY A 16 -2.00 4.75 15.48
C GLY A 16 -1.95 4.01 14.14
N LYS A 17 -2.73 4.43 13.13
CA LYS A 17 -2.67 3.85 11.78
C LYS A 17 -1.41 4.28 11.04
N GLY A 18 -0.85 3.36 10.28
CA GLY A 18 0.18 3.62 9.28
C GLY A 18 -0.29 3.14 7.90
N MET A 19 0.25 3.74 6.85
CA MET A 19 0.02 3.28 5.48
C MET A 19 1.32 3.26 4.70
N ILE A 20 1.40 2.32 3.76
CA ILE A 20 2.45 2.25 2.74
C ILE A 20 1.78 2.41 1.39
N LEU A 21 2.43 3.18 0.53
CA LEU A 21 2.15 3.20 -0.89
C LEU A 21 3.34 2.65 -1.66
N LEU A 22 3.04 1.78 -2.61
CA LEU A 22 4.02 1.14 -3.47
C LEU A 22 3.51 1.13 -4.91
N THR A 23 4.43 1.16 -5.85
CA THR A 23 4.15 1.20 -7.28
C THR A 23 5.00 0.19 -8.04
N GLY A 24 4.57 -0.15 -9.25
CA GLY A 24 5.21 -1.13 -10.12
C GLY A 24 4.21 -1.74 -11.10
N GLU A 25 4.66 -2.80 -11.77
CA GLU A 25 3.78 -3.62 -12.62
C GLU A 25 2.66 -4.25 -11.79
N VAL A 26 1.45 -4.35 -12.35
CA VAL A 26 0.25 -4.78 -11.61
C VAL A 26 0.44 -6.16 -10.97
N GLY A 27 1.14 -7.07 -11.64
CA GLY A 27 1.47 -8.39 -11.09
C GLY A 27 2.42 -8.33 -9.89
N ASP A 28 3.44 -7.49 -9.97
CA ASP A 28 4.40 -7.27 -8.87
C ASP A 28 3.74 -6.59 -7.67
N VAL A 29 2.92 -5.56 -7.91
CA VAL A 29 2.13 -4.87 -6.88
C VAL A 29 1.17 -5.85 -6.20
N SER A 30 0.46 -6.66 -6.97
CA SER A 30 -0.48 -7.64 -6.41
C SER A 30 0.21 -8.67 -5.52
N ALA A 31 1.37 -9.19 -5.95
CA ALA A 31 2.16 -10.12 -5.16
C ALA A 31 2.72 -9.47 -3.88
N ALA A 32 3.21 -8.23 -3.97
CA ALA A 32 3.74 -7.49 -2.82
C ALA A 32 2.65 -7.17 -1.80
N VAL A 33 1.48 -6.69 -2.24
CA VAL A 33 0.34 -6.39 -1.37
C VAL A 33 -0.18 -7.66 -0.71
N ALA A 34 -0.32 -8.77 -1.44
CA ALA A 34 -0.77 -10.04 -0.86
C ALA A 34 0.16 -10.52 0.26
N ALA A 35 1.48 -10.54 0.02
CA ALA A 35 2.46 -10.96 1.02
C ALA A 35 2.48 -10.04 2.26
N GLY A 36 2.42 -8.72 2.05
CA GLY A 36 2.38 -7.75 3.15
C GLY A 36 1.06 -7.81 3.96
N ALA A 37 -0.06 -8.00 3.27
CA ALA A 37 -1.37 -8.14 3.89
C ALA A 37 -1.45 -9.39 4.77
N GLU A 38 -0.97 -10.53 4.27
CA GLU A 38 -0.92 -11.78 5.04
C GLU A 38 -0.12 -11.60 6.33
N TYR A 39 1.07 -10.99 6.24
CA TYR A 39 1.91 -10.70 7.41
C TYR A 39 1.18 -9.80 8.42
N ALA A 40 0.62 -8.67 7.97
CA ALA A 40 -0.07 -7.71 8.84
C ALA A 40 -1.35 -8.29 9.44
N ALA A 41 -2.09 -9.13 8.70
CA ALA A 41 -3.28 -9.83 9.17
C ALA A 41 -2.91 -10.86 10.24
N GLY A 42 -1.80 -11.59 10.07
CA GLY A 42 -1.28 -12.51 11.07
C GLY A 42 -0.91 -11.83 12.40
N GLN A 43 -0.62 -10.53 12.38
CA GLN A 43 -0.40 -9.72 13.58
C GLN A 43 -1.67 -9.05 14.12
N GLY A 44 -2.82 -9.19 13.44
CA GLY A 44 -4.06 -8.50 13.78
C GLY A 44 -4.02 -6.98 13.55
N LEU A 45 -3.06 -6.50 12.74
CA LEU A 45 -2.84 -5.06 12.50
C LEU A 45 -3.32 -4.60 11.11
N LEU A 46 -3.78 -5.52 10.27
CA LEU A 46 -4.28 -5.17 8.95
C LEU A 46 -5.62 -4.46 9.04
N ALA A 47 -5.62 -3.17 8.69
CA ALA A 47 -6.85 -2.40 8.58
C ALA A 47 -7.51 -2.56 7.20
N HIS A 48 -6.74 -2.39 6.12
CA HIS A 48 -7.25 -2.43 4.75
C HIS A 48 -6.10 -2.53 3.71
N THR A 49 -6.42 -3.02 2.52
CA THR A 49 -5.54 -3.01 1.34
C THR A 49 -6.33 -2.66 0.09
N SER A 50 -5.73 -1.90 -0.83
CA SER A 50 -6.33 -1.60 -2.14
C SER A 50 -5.25 -1.56 -3.21
N ILE A 51 -5.60 -1.95 -4.44
CA ILE A 51 -4.74 -1.91 -5.62
C ILE A 51 -5.48 -1.09 -6.68
N VAL A 52 -4.81 -0.06 -7.21
CA VAL A 52 -5.38 0.83 -8.23
C VAL A 52 -4.54 0.68 -9.52
N PRO A 53 -4.95 -0.19 -10.46
CA PRO A 53 -4.28 -0.30 -11.75
C PRO A 53 -4.57 0.94 -12.60
N ALA A 54 -3.55 1.50 -13.24
CA ALA A 54 -3.64 2.69 -14.09
C ALA A 54 -4.44 3.85 -13.43
N PRO A 55 -3.93 4.42 -12.31
CA PRO A 55 -4.63 5.49 -11.61
C PRO A 55 -4.84 6.71 -12.52
N HIS A 56 -5.99 7.37 -12.37
CA HIS A 56 -6.25 8.62 -13.08
C HIS A 56 -5.18 9.67 -12.73
N PRO A 57 -4.70 10.50 -13.67
CA PRO A 57 -3.64 11.48 -13.40
C PRO A 57 -3.92 12.39 -12.20
N GLU A 58 -5.16 12.88 -12.08
CA GLU A 58 -5.55 13.73 -10.94
C GLU A 58 -5.46 13.03 -9.59
N LEU A 59 -5.66 11.70 -9.55
CA LEU A 59 -5.47 10.93 -8.33
C LEU A 59 -3.97 10.83 -8.02
N TRP A 60 -3.14 10.59 -9.04
CA TRP A 60 -1.70 10.50 -8.88
C TRP A 60 -1.09 11.79 -8.31
N ASP A 61 -1.58 12.95 -8.75
CA ASP A 61 -1.12 14.26 -8.28
C ASP A 61 -1.48 14.54 -6.80
N GLN A 62 -2.47 13.84 -6.24
CA GLN A 62 -2.91 14.04 -4.84
C GLN A 62 -2.21 13.11 -3.84
N ILE A 63 -1.41 12.16 -4.32
CA ILE A 63 -0.85 11.08 -3.53
C ILE A 63 0.52 11.46 -2.95
#